data_AF-A0A1M6C9N9-F1
#
_entry.id   AF-A0A1M6C9N9-F1
#
_cell.length_a   1.000
_cell.length_b   1.000
_cell.length_c   1.000
_cell.angle_alpha   90.00
_cell.angle_beta   90.00
_cell.angle_gamma   90.00
#
_symmetry.space_group_name_H-M   'P 1'
#
loop_
_entity.id
_entity.type
_entity.pdbx_description
1 polymer ?
#
loop_
_entity_poly.entity_id
_entity_poly.type
_entity_poly.pdbx_seq_one_letter_code
_entity_poly.pdbx_strand_id
1 'polypeptide(L)'
;MKKLLSLLMILVLLACQNEKPNLNQTDNTDETAAQTDAETSKVEKIAKEQIPAEIKFEGDLVEARAWLSSDGEHFVIFSSQYTEESGDIFAYEFLKNGDKVQQLWSVQDEVTNCSLAKALEFLPESFQFSDFDKNNETEVWLAYKNGCRGGMDPVDLKILMFENGVKYELSGKTALSEDERHEGFKMNAALQNAPAHFKSYFEQMWHEFQVENLQAD
;
A
#
# COMPACT_ATOMS: atom_id res chain seq x y z
N MET A 1 -71.25 -24.63 17.16
CA MET A 1 -70.96 -23.20 17.43
C MET A 1 -70.57 -23.05 18.90
N LYS A 2 -69.52 -22.25 19.18
CA LYS A 2 -68.84 -21.97 20.48
C LYS A 2 -67.91 -23.11 20.95
N LYS A 3 -66.59 -23.10 20.69
CA LYS A 3 -65.47 -22.24 21.18
C LYS A 3 -65.46 -22.17 22.73
N LEU A 4 -64.37 -22.37 23.46
CA LEU A 4 -62.94 -22.38 23.15
C LEU A 4 -62.17 -23.20 24.20
N LEU A 5 -61.02 -23.67 23.75
CA LEU A 5 -60.02 -24.57 24.32
C LEU A 5 -59.43 -24.16 25.69
N SER A 6 -59.21 -25.19 26.51
CA SER A 6 -58.38 -25.25 27.72
C SER A 6 -56.89 -25.23 27.36
N LEU A 7 -56.04 -24.49 28.11
CA LEU A 7 -54.81 -25.04 28.68
C LEU A 7 -54.14 -24.09 29.69
N LEU A 8 -53.75 -24.66 30.83
CA LEU A 8 -53.00 -24.11 31.95
C LEU A 8 -51.57 -24.70 31.90
N MET A 9 -50.51 -23.88 31.97
CA MET A 9 -49.14 -24.32 32.30
C MET A 9 -48.29 -23.07 32.60
N ILE A 10 -48.12 -22.67 33.87
CA ILE A 10 -47.08 -23.08 34.84
C ILE A 10 -45.64 -22.64 34.45
N LEU A 11 -45.22 -21.64 35.22
CA LEU A 11 -43.89 -21.16 35.62
C LEU A 11 -42.77 -22.22 35.66
N VAL A 12 -41.51 -21.82 35.43
CA VAL A 12 -40.39 -21.87 36.41
C VAL A 12 -39.08 -21.40 35.75
N LEU A 13 -38.45 -20.43 36.41
CA LEU A 13 -37.06 -19.99 36.24
C LEU A 13 -36.10 -21.05 36.77
N LEU A 14 -34.96 -21.31 36.12
CA LEU A 14 -33.76 -21.83 36.78
C LEU A 14 -32.51 -21.44 36.00
N ALA A 15 -31.58 -20.84 36.74
CA ALA A 15 -30.23 -20.48 36.35
C ALA A 15 -29.36 -21.72 36.10
N CYS A 16 -28.37 -21.61 35.21
CA CYS A 16 -27.27 -22.57 35.13
C CYS A 16 -25.93 -21.88 35.42
N GLN A 17 -25.16 -22.56 36.26
CA GLN A 17 -23.87 -22.20 36.83
C GLN A 17 -22.72 -22.41 35.82
N ASN A 18 -21.61 -21.69 36.06
CA ASN A 18 -20.31 -21.95 35.46
C ASN A 18 -19.68 -23.21 36.08
N GLU A 19 -19.27 -24.16 35.26
CA GLU A 19 -18.28 -25.17 35.60
C GLU A 19 -17.26 -25.30 34.45
N LYS A 20 -15.97 -25.23 34.78
CA LYS A 20 -14.88 -25.65 33.90
C LYS A 20 -14.58 -27.12 34.16
N PRO A 21 -14.19 -27.88 33.13
CA PRO A 21 -13.14 -28.87 33.32
C PRO A 21 -12.06 -28.80 32.23
N ASN A 22 -10.83 -29.09 32.64
CA ASN A 22 -9.70 -29.43 31.80
C ASN A 22 -9.45 -30.93 31.98
N LEU A 23 -9.24 -31.69 30.90
CA LEU A 23 -8.48 -32.94 30.88
C LEU A 23 -8.20 -33.37 29.41
N ASN A 24 -6.92 -33.66 29.15
CA ASN A 24 -6.36 -34.20 27.91
C ASN A 24 -6.81 -35.64 27.60
N GLN A 25 -6.90 -35.95 26.30
CA GLN A 25 -6.19 -36.99 25.52
C GLN A 25 -7.03 -37.95 24.62
N THR A 26 -6.64 -37.98 23.33
CA THR A 26 -6.66 -39.06 22.28
C THR A 26 -8.02 -39.65 21.87
N ASP A 27 -8.41 -39.75 20.59
CA ASP A 27 -7.79 -40.50 19.47
C ASP A 27 -8.38 -40.09 18.08
N ASN A 28 -7.66 -40.43 16.99
CA ASN A 28 -7.93 -40.13 15.56
C ASN A 28 -9.30 -40.61 15.02
N THR A 29 -9.89 -39.92 14.02
CA THR A 29 -9.95 -40.31 12.57
C THR A 29 -10.81 -39.31 11.75
N ASP A 30 -10.29 -38.93 10.58
CA ASP A 30 -10.91 -38.54 9.29
C ASP A 30 -11.59 -37.18 9.00
N GLU A 31 -11.20 -36.70 7.81
CA GLU A 31 -11.64 -35.57 6.97
C GLU A 31 -12.69 -34.58 7.48
N THR A 32 -12.33 -33.28 7.48
CA THR A 32 -13.00 -32.25 6.66
C THR A 32 -12.18 -30.94 6.71
N ALA A 33 -11.74 -30.50 5.53
CA ALA A 33 -11.37 -29.14 5.14
C ALA A 33 -10.67 -28.27 6.21
N ALA A 34 -9.34 -28.34 6.26
CA ALA A 34 -8.56 -27.26 6.83
C ALA A 34 -8.63 -26.05 5.89
N GLN A 35 -9.41 -25.06 6.31
CA GLN A 35 -9.31 -23.69 5.83
C GLN A 35 -7.86 -23.25 5.97
N THR A 36 -7.19 -23.05 4.84
CA THR A 36 -5.97 -22.26 4.79
C THR A 36 -6.39 -20.81 4.96
N ASP A 37 -6.44 -20.36 6.19
CA ASP A 37 -6.36 -18.92 6.47
C ASP A 37 -5.00 -18.48 5.93
N ALA A 38 -5.01 -17.82 4.79
CA ALA A 38 -3.82 -17.29 4.16
C ALA A 38 -3.30 -16.15 5.05
N GLU A 39 -2.33 -16.49 5.90
CA GLU A 39 -1.57 -15.52 6.67
C GLU A 39 -0.78 -14.66 5.67
N THR A 40 -1.19 -13.41 5.52
CA THR A 40 -0.40 -12.38 4.82
C THR A 40 0.97 -12.33 5.50
N SER A 41 1.99 -12.80 4.80
CA SER A 41 3.34 -12.80 5.35
C SER A 41 3.86 -11.37 5.47
N LYS A 42 4.77 -11.15 6.42
CA LYS A 42 5.39 -9.85 6.64
C LYS A 42 6.13 -9.38 5.38
N VAL A 43 5.91 -8.13 4.98
CA VAL A 43 6.63 -7.51 3.87
C VAL A 43 8.10 -7.28 4.22
N GLU A 44 9.01 -7.76 3.37
CA GLU A 44 10.47 -7.71 3.59
C GLU A 44 11.20 -6.89 2.54
N LYS A 45 12.23 -6.15 2.96
CA LYS A 45 13.20 -5.52 2.04
C LYS A 45 14.12 -6.59 1.47
N ILE A 46 14.28 -6.60 0.15
CA ILE A 46 15.14 -7.56 -0.54
C ILE A 46 16.23 -6.86 -1.36
N ALA A 47 17.36 -7.52 -1.53
CA ALA A 47 18.44 -7.08 -2.41
C ALA A 47 18.15 -7.44 -3.88
N LYS A 48 18.88 -6.81 -4.81
CA LYS A 48 18.70 -7.01 -6.26
C LYS A 48 18.86 -8.47 -6.67
N GLU A 49 19.77 -9.19 -6.04
CA GLU A 49 20.09 -10.60 -6.32
C GLU A 49 18.97 -11.55 -5.90
N GLN A 50 18.06 -11.09 -5.04
CA GLN A 50 16.90 -11.85 -4.57
C GLN A 50 15.67 -11.64 -5.47
N ILE A 51 15.71 -10.68 -6.40
CA ILE A 51 14.64 -10.47 -7.37
C ILE A 51 14.70 -11.62 -8.41
N PRO A 52 13.59 -12.37 -8.63
CA PRO A 52 13.52 -13.40 -9.65
C PRO A 52 14.02 -12.94 -11.02
N ALA A 53 14.82 -13.76 -11.69
CA ALA A 53 15.46 -13.38 -12.96
C ALA A 53 14.44 -13.11 -14.08
N GLU A 54 13.23 -13.65 -13.98
CA GLU A 54 12.10 -13.44 -14.88
C GLU A 54 11.50 -12.03 -14.75
N ILE A 55 11.63 -11.39 -13.59
CA ILE A 55 11.18 -10.02 -13.37
C ILE A 55 12.16 -9.06 -14.03
N LYS A 56 11.66 -8.28 -14.98
CA LYS A 56 12.41 -7.25 -15.71
C LYS A 56 11.87 -5.89 -15.32
N PHE A 57 12.77 -4.98 -14.96
CA PHE A 57 12.47 -3.60 -14.62
C PHE A 57 13.51 -2.67 -15.23
N GLU A 58 13.13 -1.40 -15.44
CA GLU A 58 14.00 -0.38 -16.03
C GLU A 58 14.75 0.42 -14.96
N GLY A 59 15.91 0.95 -15.32
CA GLY A 59 16.75 1.75 -14.44
C GLY A 59 17.50 0.98 -13.33
N ASP A 60 18.16 1.75 -12.48
CA ASP A 60 18.89 1.27 -11.32
C ASP A 60 17.96 1.10 -10.13
N LEU A 61 18.15 -0.01 -9.40
CA LEU A 61 17.32 -0.34 -8.24
C LEU A 61 17.50 0.72 -7.14
N VAL A 62 16.41 1.37 -6.76
CA VAL A 62 16.33 2.21 -5.55
C VAL A 62 15.98 1.33 -4.37
N GLU A 63 14.92 0.55 -4.50
CA GLU A 63 14.45 -0.33 -3.44
C GLU A 63 13.56 -1.45 -3.96
N ALA A 64 13.60 -2.61 -3.32
CA ALA A 64 12.67 -3.70 -3.57
C ALA A 64 12.08 -4.25 -2.27
N ARG A 65 10.83 -4.69 -2.36
CA ARG A 65 10.06 -5.33 -1.29
C ARG A 65 9.39 -6.58 -1.81
N ALA A 66 9.28 -7.59 -0.96
CA ALA A 66 8.57 -8.82 -1.31
C ALA A 66 7.73 -9.34 -0.15
N TRP A 67 6.64 -10.01 -0.48
CA TRP A 67 5.81 -10.74 0.47
C TRP A 67 5.11 -11.91 -0.21
N LEU A 68 4.86 -12.97 0.56
CA LEU A 68 3.98 -14.06 0.17
C LEU A 68 2.53 -13.73 0.52
N SER A 69 1.66 -13.99 -0.45
CA SER A 69 0.21 -13.88 -0.42
C SER A 69 -0.42 -15.23 -0.79
N SER A 70 -1.75 -15.33 -0.68
CA SER A 70 -2.52 -16.52 -1.09
C SER A 70 -2.42 -16.84 -2.58
N ASP A 71 -2.20 -15.83 -3.42
CA ASP A 71 -2.17 -15.92 -4.89
C ASP A 71 -0.75 -16.01 -5.46
N GLY A 72 0.28 -15.80 -4.63
CA GLY A 72 1.68 -15.98 -4.99
C GLY A 72 2.61 -15.07 -4.21
N GLU A 73 3.82 -14.93 -4.71
CA GLU A 73 4.84 -14.04 -4.15
C GLU A 73 4.81 -12.71 -4.90
N HIS A 74 4.58 -11.63 -4.16
CA HIS A 74 4.57 -10.28 -4.68
C HIS A 74 5.95 -9.64 -4.57
N PHE A 75 6.26 -8.80 -5.55
CA PHE A 75 7.49 -8.02 -5.61
C PHE A 75 7.15 -6.60 -6.01
N VAL A 76 7.45 -5.64 -5.14
CA VAL A 76 7.41 -4.21 -5.47
C VAL A 76 8.82 -3.72 -5.70
N ILE A 77 9.03 -3.03 -6.82
CA ILE A 77 10.33 -2.54 -7.25
C ILE A 77 10.22 -1.05 -7.55
N PHE A 78 11.05 -0.25 -6.91
CA PHE A 78 11.29 1.15 -7.20
C PHE A 78 12.67 1.29 -7.83
N SER A 79 12.75 1.94 -8.98
CA SER A 79 13.99 2.12 -9.72
C SER A 79 14.03 3.47 -10.42
N SER A 80 15.23 3.93 -10.75
CA SER A 80 15.44 5.23 -11.40
C SER A 80 16.62 5.18 -12.34
N GLN A 81 16.60 5.99 -13.39
CA GLN A 81 17.74 6.21 -14.26
C GLN A 81 17.91 7.71 -14.49
N TYR A 82 19.16 8.16 -14.55
CA TYR A 82 19.47 9.57 -14.77
C TYR A 82 20.50 9.73 -15.86
N THR A 83 20.34 10.77 -16.66
CA THR A 83 21.34 11.29 -17.57
C THR A 83 21.67 12.73 -17.19
N GLU A 84 22.55 13.38 -17.93
CA GLU A 84 22.84 14.80 -17.71
C GLU A 84 21.59 15.67 -17.90
N GLU A 85 20.76 15.39 -18.90
CA GLU A 85 19.63 16.25 -19.29
C GLU A 85 18.25 15.67 -18.93
N SER A 86 18.18 14.41 -18.51
CA SER A 86 16.91 13.72 -18.21
C SER A 86 17.00 12.86 -16.96
N GLY A 87 15.85 12.47 -16.44
CA GLY A 87 15.72 11.40 -15.47
C GLY A 87 14.37 10.71 -15.62
N ASP A 88 14.34 9.44 -15.26
CA ASP A 88 13.12 8.64 -15.17
C ASP A 88 13.07 7.94 -13.81
N ILE A 89 11.87 7.81 -13.28
CA ILE A 89 11.57 6.89 -12.19
C ILE A 89 10.58 5.85 -12.68
N PHE A 90 10.70 4.66 -12.09
CA PHE A 90 9.80 3.55 -12.35
C PHE A 90 9.40 2.91 -11.03
N ALA A 91 8.14 2.55 -10.92
CA ALA A 91 7.63 1.70 -9.85
C ALA A 91 6.83 0.56 -10.45
N TYR A 92 6.96 -0.64 -9.91
CA TYR A 92 6.26 -1.82 -10.40
C TYR A 92 5.75 -2.65 -9.23
N GLU A 93 4.68 -3.39 -9.46
CA GLU A 93 4.37 -4.60 -8.70
C GLU A 93 4.28 -5.80 -9.65
N PHE A 94 4.89 -6.90 -9.24
CA PHE A 94 4.84 -8.18 -9.91
C PHE A 94 4.29 -9.25 -8.98
N LEU A 95 3.44 -10.12 -9.51
CA LEU A 95 3.00 -11.36 -8.88
C LEU A 95 3.71 -12.54 -9.55
N LYS A 96 4.38 -13.36 -8.75
CA LYS A 96 4.99 -14.62 -9.16
C LYS A 96 4.21 -15.80 -8.59
N ASN A 97 3.70 -16.66 -9.46
CA ASN A 97 3.06 -17.92 -9.08
C ASN A 97 3.69 -19.07 -9.87
N GLY A 98 4.52 -19.86 -9.19
CA GLY A 98 5.40 -20.85 -9.84
C GLY A 98 6.36 -20.16 -10.81
N ASP A 99 6.34 -20.59 -12.08
CA ASP A 99 7.18 -20.04 -13.15
C ASP A 99 6.54 -18.86 -13.90
N LYS A 100 5.31 -18.47 -13.53
CA LYS A 100 4.60 -17.36 -14.16
C LYS A 100 4.83 -16.08 -13.36
N VAL A 101 5.23 -15.03 -14.07
CA VAL A 101 5.32 -13.67 -13.54
C VAL A 101 4.30 -12.81 -14.28
N GLN A 102 3.49 -12.06 -13.52
CA GLN A 102 2.55 -11.08 -14.02
C GLN A 102 2.91 -9.71 -13.43
N GLN A 103 3.06 -8.70 -14.28
CA GLN A 103 3.09 -7.31 -13.80
C GLN A 103 1.67 -6.88 -13.46
N LEU A 104 1.42 -6.52 -12.20
CA LEU A 104 0.11 -6.07 -11.73
C LEU A 104 -0.12 -4.60 -12.09
N TRP A 105 0.88 -3.76 -11.83
CA TRP A 105 0.85 -2.35 -12.20
C TRP A 105 2.26 -1.81 -12.43
N SER A 106 2.32 -0.64 -13.06
CA SER A 106 3.54 0.15 -13.16
C SER A 106 3.26 1.65 -13.15
N VAL A 107 4.23 2.42 -12.69
CA VAL A 107 4.32 3.87 -12.79
C VAL A 107 5.61 4.19 -13.52
N GLN A 108 5.53 5.14 -14.44
CA GLN A 108 6.68 5.81 -15.00
C GLN A 108 6.42 7.31 -14.91
N ASP A 109 7.45 8.06 -14.55
CA ASP A 109 7.45 9.51 -14.64
C ASP A 109 8.83 10.01 -15.01
N GLU A 110 8.88 11.12 -15.72
CA GLU A 110 10.12 11.61 -16.32
C GLU A 110 10.29 13.12 -16.16
N VAL A 111 11.55 13.54 -16.17
CA VAL A 111 11.95 14.93 -16.45
C VAL A 111 12.81 14.88 -17.69
N THR A 112 12.42 15.61 -18.74
CA THR A 112 13.17 15.71 -19.99
C THR A 112 13.63 17.15 -20.23
N ASN A 113 14.70 17.32 -21.00
CA ASN A 113 15.24 18.63 -21.38
C ASN A 113 15.57 19.54 -20.19
N CYS A 114 16.09 18.98 -19.11
CA CYS A 114 16.50 19.71 -17.91
C CYS A 114 18.01 19.86 -17.85
N SER A 115 18.51 20.99 -18.34
CA SER A 115 19.93 21.36 -18.23
C SER A 115 20.31 21.97 -16.86
N LEU A 116 19.35 22.02 -15.93
CA LEU A 116 19.48 22.58 -14.59
C LEU A 116 19.49 21.46 -13.54
N ALA A 117 19.12 21.75 -12.28
CA ALA A 117 19.01 20.74 -11.23
C ALA A 117 17.70 19.95 -11.38
N LYS A 118 17.78 18.63 -11.52
CA LYS A 118 16.59 17.77 -11.56
C LYS A 118 16.09 17.52 -10.13
N ALA A 119 14.80 17.69 -9.92
CA ALA A 119 14.10 17.34 -8.70
C ALA A 119 13.16 16.16 -8.98
N LEU A 120 13.72 15.11 -9.59
CA LEU A 120 13.04 13.84 -9.82
C LEU A 120 13.64 12.82 -8.87
N GLU A 121 12.93 12.47 -7.82
CA GLU A 121 13.40 11.53 -6.81
C GLU A 121 12.24 10.89 -6.05
N PHE A 122 12.37 9.61 -5.74
CA PHE A 122 11.54 8.99 -4.70
C PHE A 122 11.86 9.60 -3.33
N LEU A 123 10.88 9.56 -2.43
CA LEU A 123 11.05 9.87 -1.02
C LEU A 123 11.02 8.55 -0.23
N PRO A 124 12.15 7.86 0.03
CA PRO A 124 12.11 6.49 0.56
C PRO A 124 11.42 6.37 1.93
N GLU A 125 11.46 7.42 2.75
CA GLU A 125 10.75 7.48 4.04
C GLU A 125 9.22 7.42 3.89
N SER A 126 8.69 7.68 2.70
CA SER A 126 7.28 7.55 2.37
C SER A 126 6.85 6.12 2.02
N PHE A 127 7.81 5.23 1.76
CA PHE A 127 7.51 3.86 1.36
C PHE A 127 6.89 3.09 2.53
N GLN A 128 5.61 2.77 2.41
CA GLN A 128 4.87 2.02 3.42
C GLN A 128 4.11 0.88 2.77
N PHE A 129 4.03 -0.21 3.51
CA PHE A 129 3.32 -1.43 3.12
C PHE A 129 2.44 -1.81 4.29
N SER A 130 1.14 -1.81 4.07
CA SER A 130 0.14 -1.89 5.12
C SER A 130 -1.03 -2.77 4.71
N ASP A 131 -1.90 -3.03 5.67
CA ASP A 131 -3.28 -3.45 5.46
C ASP A 131 -4.15 -2.51 6.33
N PHE A 132 -4.31 -1.27 5.86
CA PHE A 132 -4.97 -0.18 6.56
C PHE A 132 -6.46 -0.44 6.72
N ASP A 133 -7.11 -0.96 5.68
CA ASP A 133 -8.54 -1.21 5.70
C ASP A 133 -8.93 -2.61 6.23
N LYS A 134 -7.92 -3.48 6.47
CA LYS A 134 -8.04 -4.84 7.03
C LYS A 134 -8.74 -5.81 6.11
N ASN A 135 -8.49 -5.71 4.81
CA ASN A 135 -9.03 -6.59 3.79
C ASN A 135 -8.05 -7.73 3.39
N ASN A 136 -6.88 -7.83 4.02
CA ASN A 136 -5.78 -8.75 3.72
C ASN A 136 -5.10 -8.51 2.35
N GLU A 137 -5.35 -7.39 1.69
CA GLU A 137 -4.58 -6.90 0.56
C GLU A 137 -3.52 -5.94 1.07
N THR A 138 -2.32 -6.00 0.49
CA THR A 138 -1.26 -5.06 0.87
C THR A 138 -1.47 -3.74 0.13
N GLU A 139 -1.63 -2.63 0.85
CA GLU A 139 -1.54 -1.31 0.22
C GLU A 139 -0.08 -0.87 0.13
N VAL A 140 0.33 -0.47 -1.09
CA VAL A 140 1.69 -0.04 -1.41
C VAL A 140 1.70 1.47 -1.55
N TRP A 141 2.33 2.16 -0.59
CA TRP A 141 2.42 3.61 -0.55
C TRP A 141 3.79 4.09 -1.03
N LEU A 142 3.80 5.15 -1.82
CA LEU A 142 5.02 5.85 -2.19
C LEU A 142 4.76 7.33 -2.48
N ALA A 143 5.77 8.16 -2.28
CA ALA A 143 5.80 9.54 -2.71
C ALA A 143 7.09 9.84 -3.47
N TYR A 144 6.99 10.78 -4.39
CA TYR A 144 8.13 11.26 -5.16
C TYR A 144 7.94 12.70 -5.60
N LYS A 145 9.05 13.39 -5.85
CA LYS A 145 9.08 14.72 -6.44
C LYS A 145 9.38 14.61 -7.93
N ASN A 146 8.84 15.53 -8.72
CA ASN A 146 9.13 15.66 -10.14
C ASN A 146 9.22 17.14 -10.54
N GLY A 147 10.38 17.55 -11.06
CA GLY A 147 10.52 18.81 -11.77
C GLY A 147 11.95 19.11 -12.22
N CYS A 148 12.09 20.19 -13.00
CA CYS A 148 13.37 20.76 -13.37
C CYS A 148 13.54 22.12 -12.67
N ARG A 149 14.55 22.23 -11.80
CA ARG A 149 14.82 23.40 -10.95
C ARG A 149 16.06 24.16 -11.40
N GLY A 150 15.87 25.45 -11.68
CA GLY A 150 16.96 26.42 -11.80
C GLY A 150 17.18 27.28 -10.55
N GLY A 151 16.42 27.03 -9.48
CA GLY A 151 16.35 27.89 -8.31
C GLY A 151 15.33 27.39 -7.29
N MET A 152 14.80 28.31 -6.47
CA MET A 152 13.83 28.02 -5.41
C MET A 152 12.39 28.05 -5.95
N ASP A 153 12.04 27.09 -6.79
CA ASP A 153 10.68 26.95 -7.34
C ASP A 153 10.01 25.65 -6.83
N PRO A 154 8.71 25.68 -6.48
CA PRO A 154 7.95 24.48 -6.21
C PRO A 154 7.99 23.48 -7.36
N VAL A 155 8.10 22.20 -7.03
CA VAL A 155 8.02 21.10 -8.01
C VAL A 155 6.79 20.26 -7.75
N ASP A 156 6.48 19.32 -8.63
CA ASP A 156 5.38 18.41 -8.38
C ASP A 156 5.74 17.46 -7.24
N LEU A 157 4.82 17.29 -6.29
CA LEU A 157 4.81 16.21 -5.33
C LEU A 157 3.66 15.29 -5.69
N LYS A 158 3.94 14.01 -5.79
CA LYS A 158 2.95 12.96 -6.05
C LYS A 158 3.05 11.92 -4.95
N ILE A 159 1.91 11.65 -4.32
CA ILE A 159 1.72 10.58 -3.34
C ILE A 159 0.78 9.58 -3.99
N LEU A 160 1.19 8.32 -4.02
CA LEU A 160 0.47 7.22 -4.62
C LEU A 160 0.22 6.13 -3.58
N MET A 161 -0.91 5.46 -3.72
CA MET A 161 -1.18 4.18 -3.09
C MET A 161 -1.75 3.22 -4.14
N PHE A 162 -1.30 1.97 -4.07
CA PHE A 162 -1.85 0.89 -4.88
C PHE A 162 -2.43 -0.19 -3.97
N GLU A 163 -3.61 -0.66 -4.34
CA GLU A 163 -4.29 -1.80 -3.72
C GLU A 163 -5.08 -2.50 -4.81
N ASN A 164 -4.88 -3.81 -4.97
CA ASN A 164 -5.57 -4.63 -5.97
C ASN A 164 -5.60 -4.02 -7.39
N GLY A 165 -4.47 -3.45 -7.81
CA GLY A 165 -4.32 -2.79 -9.12
C GLY A 165 -5.01 -1.43 -9.27
N VAL A 166 -5.70 -0.93 -8.24
CA VAL A 166 -6.29 0.42 -8.23
C VAL A 166 -5.24 1.42 -7.78
N LYS A 167 -5.01 2.45 -8.60
CA LYS A 167 -4.16 3.59 -8.24
C LYS A 167 -4.97 4.69 -7.56
N TYR A 168 -4.59 5.01 -6.33
CA TYR A 168 -5.04 6.20 -5.61
C TYR A 168 -3.92 7.24 -5.64
N GLU A 169 -4.26 8.50 -5.89
CA GLU A 169 -3.26 9.54 -6.11
C GLU A 169 -3.70 10.87 -5.51
N LEU A 170 -2.79 11.49 -4.78
CA LEU A 170 -2.83 12.89 -4.36
C LEU A 170 -1.60 13.60 -4.95
N SER A 171 -1.82 14.66 -5.72
CA SER A 171 -0.74 15.40 -6.37
C SER A 171 -0.93 16.91 -6.30
N GLY A 172 0.18 17.64 -6.24
CA GLY A 172 0.18 19.10 -6.19
C GLY A 172 1.59 19.65 -6.30
N LYS A 173 1.77 20.91 -5.92
CA LYS A 173 3.10 21.54 -5.84
C LYS A 173 3.67 21.42 -4.42
N THR A 174 4.99 21.42 -4.29
CA THR A 174 5.63 21.56 -2.98
C THR A 174 5.52 23.00 -2.46
N ALA A 175 5.91 23.20 -1.20
CA ALA A 175 6.05 24.49 -0.55
C ALA A 175 7.54 24.76 -0.29
N LEU A 176 8.01 26.01 -0.43
CA LEU A 176 9.42 26.32 -0.21
C LEU A 176 9.75 26.50 1.27
N SER A 177 8.74 26.67 2.12
CA SER A 177 8.89 26.81 3.56
C SER A 177 7.64 26.35 4.30
N GLU A 178 7.76 26.21 5.62
CA GLU A 178 6.66 25.87 6.52
C GLU A 178 5.51 26.90 6.46
N ASP A 179 5.83 28.19 6.31
CA ASP A 179 4.83 29.27 6.23
C ASP A 179 4.07 29.28 4.90
N GLU A 180 4.60 28.60 3.88
CA GLU A 180 4.02 28.50 2.54
C GLU A 180 3.25 27.19 2.33
N ARG A 181 3.05 26.37 3.36
CA ARG A 181 2.25 25.15 3.24
C ARG A 181 0.87 25.46 2.65
N HIS A 182 0.47 24.62 1.69
CA HIS A 182 -0.82 24.80 1.03
C HIS A 182 -1.55 23.46 0.92
N GLU A 183 -2.88 23.54 1.06
CA GLU A 183 -3.80 22.43 0.77
C GLU A 183 -4.08 22.33 -0.75
N GLY A 184 -3.17 22.86 -1.58
CA GLY A 184 -3.28 22.98 -3.03
C GLY A 184 -3.05 21.68 -3.79
N PHE A 185 -3.58 20.56 -3.27
CA PHE A 185 -3.48 19.25 -3.90
C PHE A 185 -4.77 18.87 -4.64
N LYS A 186 -4.64 17.87 -5.51
CA LYS A 186 -5.72 17.24 -6.26
C LYS A 186 -5.71 15.76 -5.94
N MET A 187 -6.90 15.23 -5.64
CA MET A 187 -7.11 13.79 -5.52
C MET A 187 -7.65 13.25 -6.84
N ASN A 188 -7.17 12.08 -7.29
CA ASN A 188 -7.78 11.39 -8.42
C ASN A 188 -9.17 10.85 -8.06
N ALA A 189 -9.93 10.40 -9.06
CA ALA A 189 -11.31 9.93 -8.84
C ALA A 189 -11.38 8.71 -7.89
N ALA A 190 -10.39 7.81 -7.93
CA ALA A 190 -10.33 6.67 -7.02
C ALA A 190 -10.22 7.14 -5.57
N LEU A 191 -9.28 8.05 -5.27
CA LEU A 191 -9.08 8.59 -3.93
C LEU A 191 -10.27 9.44 -3.47
N GLN A 192 -10.90 10.22 -4.36
CA GLN A 192 -12.12 10.96 -4.01
C GLN A 192 -13.28 10.04 -3.55
N ASN A 193 -13.34 8.81 -4.06
CA ASN A 193 -14.35 7.83 -3.70
C ASN A 193 -13.88 6.80 -2.66
N ALA A 194 -12.62 6.87 -2.25
CA ALA A 194 -12.03 5.96 -1.27
C ALA A 194 -12.61 6.17 0.14
N PRO A 195 -12.48 5.15 1.02
CA PRO A 195 -12.75 5.29 2.44
C PRO A 195 -12.04 6.51 3.06
N ALA A 196 -12.67 7.10 4.08
CA ALA A 196 -12.17 8.34 4.69
C ALA A 196 -10.75 8.20 5.27
N HIS A 197 -10.39 7.02 5.78
CA HIS A 197 -9.08 6.79 6.38
C HIS A 197 -7.94 6.83 5.36
N PHE A 198 -8.15 6.39 4.12
CA PHE A 198 -7.16 6.58 3.04
C PHE A 198 -6.92 8.07 2.79
N LYS A 199 -7.99 8.86 2.63
CA LYS A 199 -7.87 10.32 2.42
C LYS A 199 -7.11 11.00 3.56
N SER A 200 -7.43 10.66 4.80
CA SER A 200 -6.73 11.20 5.97
C SER A 200 -5.25 10.84 5.98
N TYR A 201 -4.88 9.62 5.57
CA TYR A 201 -3.48 9.23 5.51
C TYR A 201 -2.73 9.89 4.33
N PHE A 202 -3.36 10.05 3.17
CA PHE A 202 -2.83 10.84 2.07
C PHE A 202 -2.56 12.30 2.48
N GLU A 203 -3.48 12.93 3.21
CA GLU A 203 -3.30 14.28 3.75
C GLU A 203 -2.18 14.34 4.78
N GLN A 204 -2.05 13.33 5.65
CA GLN A 204 -0.93 13.22 6.58
C GLN A 204 0.41 13.17 5.84
N MET A 205 0.55 12.29 4.85
CA MET A 205 1.75 12.21 4.01
C MET A 205 2.01 13.52 3.27
N TRP A 206 0.96 14.21 2.79
CA TRP A 206 1.10 15.53 2.18
C TRP A 206 1.69 16.55 3.16
N HIS A 207 1.23 16.57 4.41
CA HIS A 207 1.82 17.41 5.45
C HIS A 207 3.26 17.00 5.78
N GLU A 208 3.59 15.72 5.74
CA GLU A 208 4.96 15.29 6.01
C GLU A 208 5.95 15.71 4.91
N PHE A 209 5.56 15.56 3.64
CA PHE A 209 6.50 15.65 2.52
C PHE A 209 6.40 16.92 1.65
N GLN A 210 5.39 17.78 1.83
CA GLN A 210 5.19 18.95 0.94
C GLN A 210 6.28 20.02 1.02
N VAL A 211 7.01 20.14 2.12
CA VAL A 211 7.99 21.22 2.30
C VAL A 211 9.34 20.79 1.71
N GLU A 212 9.93 21.66 0.90
CA GLU A 212 11.23 21.41 0.31
C GLU A 212 12.35 21.46 1.34
N ASN A 213 13.22 20.44 1.33
CA ASN A 213 14.46 20.47 2.06
C ASN A 213 15.55 21.11 1.19
N LEU A 214 15.42 22.43 0.97
CA LEU A 214 16.43 23.21 0.26
C LEU A 214 17.59 23.47 1.22
N GLN A 215 18.48 22.50 1.39
CA GLN A 215 19.81 22.83 1.92
C GLN A 215 20.49 23.67 0.84
N ALA A 216 20.87 24.90 1.21
CA ALA A 216 21.68 25.74 0.35
C ALA A 216 23.09 25.14 0.32
N ASP A 217 23.39 24.42 -0.77
CA ASP A 217 24.74 23.98 -1.10
C ASP A 217 25.70 25.16 -1.32
#